data_AF-A0AAU9TXH7-F1
#
_entry.id   AF-A0AAU9TXH7-F1
#
_cell.length_a   1.000
_cell.length_b   1.000
_cell.length_c   1.000
_cell.angle_alpha   90.00
_cell.angle_beta   90.00
_cell.angle_gamma   90.00
#
_symmetry.space_group_name_H-M   'P 1'
#
loop_
_entity.id
_entity.type
_entity.pdbx_description
1 polymer ?
#
loop_
_entity_poly.entity_id
_entity_poly.type
_entity_poly.pdbx_seq_one_letter_code
_entity_poly.pdbx_strand_id
1 'polypeptide(L)'
;MSRFCFICNKPLSKSEIVTVNLGMKTLINASIERGDEFTDYLKDQKSVKVHVECRKNYTRKSTIAAVKRKREEKQASASKVSPPRARTRLSESAFCLKSCCLFCGDQLNEEYEKKRAKKYRRRICKVSTLTFKESVLKVAQSRSDDTAKIVVARIGFEHDLVAAETRYHNDCYISFLKPTNGGKVGRPLDEALNLAMEKIFTYIENSNDDQFTLEELKNVCKNSNIDNRTIKRRLKLNYGDKVIITEKPGKSTLICLIDNHRDTLNQSRSEKQKSNGQEERFKILEDAAPIVGEDIQSVIINNSHYTPPGRIFENINGHILESQVYFIIKKTINGSI
;
A
#
# COMPACT_ATOMS: atom_id res chain seq x y z
N MET A 1 39.83 0.42 5.58
CA MET A 1 38.65 -0.30 5.04
C MET A 1 37.44 0.62 5.10
N SER A 2 36.89 1.01 3.95
CA SER A 2 35.75 1.93 3.89
C SER A 2 34.50 1.30 4.53
N ARG A 3 33.97 1.94 5.58
CA ARG A 3 32.74 1.52 6.28
C ARG A 3 31.45 1.92 5.55
N PHE A 4 31.58 2.57 4.39
CA PHE A 4 30.51 3.17 3.61
C PHE A 4 30.55 2.67 2.16
N CYS A 5 29.38 2.54 1.54
CA CYS A 5 29.26 2.22 0.13
C CYS A 5 29.55 3.47 -0.72
N PHE A 6 30.55 3.42 -1.61
CA PHE A 6 30.95 4.57 -2.44
C PHE A 6 29.86 5.04 -3.43
N ILE A 7 28.88 4.19 -3.77
CA ILE A 7 27.82 4.51 -4.73
C ILE A 7 26.70 5.34 -4.08
N CYS A 8 26.38 5.07 -2.81
CA CYS A 8 25.24 5.69 -2.13
C CYS A 8 25.61 6.42 -0.83
N ASN A 9 26.89 6.43 -0.46
CA ASN A 9 27.45 6.99 0.78
C ASN A 9 26.77 6.52 2.08
N LYS A 10 25.99 5.43 2.03
CA LYS A 10 25.34 4.84 3.20
C LYS A 10 26.25 3.81 3.88
N PRO A 11 26.11 3.62 5.20
CA PRO A 11 26.89 2.62 5.93
C PRO A 11 26.57 1.23 5.41
N LEU A 12 27.58 0.36 5.38
CA LEU A 12 27.45 -1.01 4.89
C LEU A 12 26.60 -1.90 5.83
N SER A 13 26.21 -1.42 7.01
CA SER A 13 25.41 -2.17 8.00
C SER A 13 23.92 -2.35 7.66
N LYS A 14 23.37 -1.57 6.72
CA LYS A 14 21.92 -1.49 6.50
C LYS A 14 21.35 -2.49 5.48
N SER A 15 22.18 -3.19 4.69
CA SER A 15 21.71 -4.08 3.62
C SER A 15 22.78 -5.07 3.17
N GLU A 16 22.39 -6.08 2.37
CA GLU A 16 23.29 -7.10 1.82
C GLU A 16 24.50 -6.49 1.11
N ILE A 17 25.69 -6.86 1.58
CA ILE A 17 26.98 -6.39 1.07
C ILE A 17 27.57 -7.45 0.16
N VAL A 18 28.11 -7.03 -0.98
CA VAL A 18 28.95 -7.86 -1.85
C VAL A 18 30.34 -7.25 -1.96
N THR A 19 31.35 -8.10 -1.80
CA THR A 19 32.74 -7.75 -2.13
C THR A 19 32.98 -8.09 -3.59
N VAL A 20 33.20 -7.08 -4.42
CA VAL A 20 33.40 -7.25 -5.86
C VAL A 20 34.90 -7.37 -6.14
N ASN A 21 35.35 -8.57 -6.55
CA ASN A 21 36.72 -8.83 -7.00
C ASN A 21 36.78 -8.98 -8.53
N LEU A 22 36.01 -9.93 -9.09
CA LEU A 22 35.98 -10.21 -10.53
C LEU A 22 35.19 -9.17 -11.36
N GLY A 23 34.24 -8.47 -10.74
CA GLY A 23 33.36 -7.49 -11.40
C GLY A 23 33.88 -6.06 -11.47
N MET A 24 35.16 -5.83 -11.13
CA MET A 24 35.75 -4.48 -11.09
C MET A 24 35.81 -3.82 -12.47
N LYS A 25 36.14 -4.58 -13.53
CA LYS A 25 36.12 -4.07 -14.92
C LYS A 25 34.75 -3.52 -15.31
N THR A 26 33.66 -4.16 -14.87
CA THR A 26 32.29 -3.69 -15.15
C THR A 26 31.95 -2.40 -14.41
N LEU A 27 32.45 -2.23 -13.19
CA LEU A 27 32.27 -0.99 -12.42
C LEU A 27 33.08 0.16 -13.02
N ILE A 28 34.33 -0.11 -13.43
CA ILE A 28 35.17 0.87 -14.13
C ILE A 28 34.52 1.31 -15.44
N ASN A 29 34.04 0.37 -16.26
CA ASN A 29 33.36 0.71 -17.51
C ASN A 29 32.06 1.49 -17.26
N ALA A 30 31.25 1.11 -16.26
CA ALA A 30 30.05 1.85 -15.90
C ALA A 30 30.37 3.28 -15.42
N SER A 31 31.48 3.46 -14.70
CA SER A 31 31.97 4.75 -14.23
C SER A 31 32.44 5.63 -15.40
N ILE A 32 33.20 5.06 -16.34
CA ILE A 32 33.60 5.74 -17.59
C ILE A 32 32.38 6.16 -18.42
N GLU A 33 31.39 5.26 -18.57
CA GLU A 33 30.17 5.56 -19.35
C GLU A 33 29.29 6.62 -18.68
N ARG A 34 29.28 6.68 -17.34
CA ARG A 34 28.61 7.74 -16.57
C ARG A 34 29.41 9.05 -16.59
N GLY A 35 30.72 8.93 -16.74
CA GLY A 35 31.69 10.02 -16.64
C GLY A 35 31.68 10.67 -15.26
N ASP A 36 31.61 9.85 -14.21
CA ASP A 36 31.76 10.29 -12.81
C ASP A 36 33.24 10.24 -12.38
N GLU A 37 33.54 10.83 -11.22
CA GLU A 37 34.90 10.93 -10.66
C GLU A 37 35.36 9.63 -9.97
N PHE A 38 34.57 8.55 -10.05
CA PHE A 38 34.88 7.28 -9.40
C PHE A 38 35.82 6.40 -10.23
N THR A 39 36.13 6.79 -11.47
CA THR A 39 36.99 6.03 -12.38
C THR A 39 38.38 5.81 -11.80
N ASP A 40 38.98 6.88 -11.26
CA ASP A 40 40.36 6.84 -10.76
C ASP A 40 40.42 6.12 -9.41
N TYR A 41 39.43 6.36 -8.54
CA TYR A 41 39.27 5.57 -7.30
C TYR A 41 39.12 4.07 -7.57
N LEU A 42 38.40 3.67 -8.62
CA LEU A 42 38.18 2.26 -8.95
C LEU A 42 39.37 1.57 -9.64
N LYS A 43 40.29 2.33 -10.26
CA LYS A 43 41.52 1.78 -10.86
C LYS A 43 42.55 1.38 -9.80
N ASP A 44 42.61 2.12 -8.69
CA ASP A 44 43.60 1.90 -7.64
C ASP A 44 43.20 0.79 -6.65
N GLN A 45 41.94 0.34 -6.69
CA GLN A 45 41.40 -0.64 -5.74
C GLN A 45 41.32 -2.05 -6.35
N LYS A 46 41.86 -3.05 -5.63
CA LYS A 46 41.77 -4.47 -6.02
C LYS A 46 40.40 -5.10 -5.73
N SER A 47 39.67 -4.57 -4.74
CA SER A 47 38.34 -5.03 -4.37
C SER A 47 37.55 -3.94 -3.67
N VAL A 48 36.23 -3.91 -3.87
CA VAL A 48 35.35 -2.92 -3.24
C VAL A 48 34.10 -3.56 -2.66
N LYS A 49 33.71 -3.11 -1.47
CA LYS A 49 32.47 -3.50 -0.79
C LYS A 49 31.35 -2.54 -1.15
N VAL A 50 30.27 -3.06 -1.73
CA VAL A 50 29.08 -2.30 -2.12
C VAL A 50 27.82 -3.06 -1.77
N HIS A 51 26.70 -2.36 -1.62
CA HIS A 51 25.41 -3.02 -1.52
C HIS A 51 25.05 -3.70 -2.84
N VAL A 52 24.41 -4.89 -2.77
CA VAL A 52 23.96 -5.65 -3.95
C VAL A 52 23.13 -4.77 -4.89
N GLU A 53 22.18 -4.04 -4.31
CA GLU A 53 21.26 -3.18 -5.06
C GLU A 53 21.97 -1.98 -5.69
N CYS A 54 22.96 -1.41 -4.98
CA CYS A 54 23.77 -0.33 -5.53
C CYS A 54 24.59 -0.81 -6.72
N ARG A 55 25.19 -2.01 -6.66
CA ARG A 55 25.90 -2.60 -7.80
C ARG A 55 24.96 -2.79 -8.99
N LYS A 56 23.80 -3.43 -8.79
CA LYS A 56 22.82 -3.69 -9.85
C LYS A 56 22.39 -2.40 -10.53
N ASN A 57 22.02 -1.38 -9.76
CA ASN A 57 21.60 -0.09 -10.29
C ASN A 57 22.75 0.72 -10.87
N TYR A 58 23.99 0.54 -10.42
CA TYR A 58 25.13 1.25 -10.97
C TYR A 58 25.52 0.70 -12.36
N THR A 59 25.50 -0.61 -12.54
CA THR A 59 25.88 -1.27 -13.81
C THR A 59 24.73 -1.39 -14.82
N ARG A 60 23.49 -1.00 -14.47
CA ARG A 60 22.32 -1.16 -15.35
C ARG A 60 22.34 -0.14 -16.50
N LYS A 61 22.34 -0.60 -17.75
CA LYS A 61 22.38 0.25 -18.97
C LYS A 61 21.34 1.39 -18.98
N SER A 62 20.11 1.14 -18.51
CA SER A 62 19.06 2.16 -18.47
C SER A 62 19.39 3.33 -17.53
N THR A 63 20.04 3.06 -16.41
CA THR A 63 20.44 4.09 -15.43
C THR A 63 21.63 4.89 -15.92
N ILE A 64 22.59 4.25 -16.59
CA ILE A 64 23.74 4.90 -17.22
C ILE A 64 23.25 5.88 -18.29
N ALA A 65 22.34 5.43 -19.17
CA ALA A 65 21.74 6.30 -20.20
C ALA A 65 20.98 7.49 -19.60
N ALA A 66 20.27 7.31 -18.48
CA ALA A 66 19.57 8.40 -17.81
C ALA A 66 20.52 9.45 -17.22
N VAL A 67 21.65 9.04 -16.64
CA VAL A 67 22.68 9.95 -16.11
C VAL A 67 23.35 10.72 -17.25
N LYS A 68 23.67 10.04 -18.36
CA LYS A 68 24.27 10.65 -19.55
C LYS A 68 23.40 11.78 -20.12
N ARG A 69 22.08 11.54 -20.29
CA ARG A 69 21.13 12.57 -20.74
C ARG A 69 21.10 13.79 -19.82
N LYS A 70 21.05 13.59 -18.50
CA LYS A 70 21.06 14.70 -17.52
C LYS A 70 22.35 15.53 -17.59
N ARG A 71 23.48 14.92 -17.93
CA ARG A 71 24.76 15.63 -18.09
C ARG A 71 24.78 16.46 -19.36
N GLU A 72 24.31 15.93 -20.47
CA GLU A 72 24.20 16.64 -21.75
C GLU A 72 23.30 17.89 -21.61
N GLU A 73 22.19 17.78 -20.87
CA GLU A 73 21.31 18.91 -20.54
C GLU A 73 22.00 20.00 -19.68
N LYS A 74 22.85 19.59 -18.72
CA LYS A 74 23.61 20.51 -17.85
C LYS A 74 24.78 21.18 -18.57
N GLN A 75 25.42 20.51 -19.53
CA GLN A 75 26.50 21.10 -20.32
C GLN A 75 25.97 22.06 -21.38
N ALA A 76 24.79 21.80 -21.94
CA ALA A 76 24.13 22.74 -22.86
C ALA A 76 23.72 24.08 -22.22
N SER A 77 23.62 24.13 -20.88
CA SER A 77 23.26 25.34 -20.12
C SER A 77 24.46 26.20 -19.67
N ALA A 78 25.70 25.71 -19.80
CA ALA A 78 26.91 26.43 -19.38
C ALA A 78 27.59 27.24 -20.50
N SER A 79 27.09 27.18 -21.74
CA SER A 79 27.69 27.91 -22.86
C SER A 79 26.61 28.47 -23.78
N LYS A 80 26.04 29.62 -23.39
CA LYS A 80 25.58 30.72 -24.26
C LYS A 80 24.96 31.85 -23.41
N VAL A 81 25.64 32.98 -23.38
CA VAL A 81 25.06 34.28 -22.98
C VAL A 81 24.10 34.69 -24.10
N SER A 82 22.81 34.83 -23.79
CA SER A 82 21.77 35.41 -24.64
C SER A 82 20.60 35.88 -23.75
N PRO A 83 19.86 36.95 -24.14
CA PRO A 83 19.00 37.76 -23.26
C PRO A 83 17.82 36.95 -22.66
N PRO A 84 17.18 37.46 -21.57
CA PRO A 84 16.34 36.63 -20.70
C PRO A 84 15.12 36.13 -21.46
N ARG A 85 15.21 34.90 -21.97
CA ARG A 85 14.06 34.18 -22.49
C ARG A 85 13.18 33.82 -21.31
N ALA A 86 12.01 34.46 -21.28
CA ALA A 86 10.86 33.94 -20.56
C ALA A 86 10.78 32.43 -20.77
N ARG A 87 10.59 31.68 -19.68
CA ARG A 87 10.53 30.22 -19.65
C ARG A 87 9.51 29.69 -20.67
N THR A 88 9.94 29.47 -21.91
CA THR A 88 9.27 28.57 -22.83
C THR A 88 9.70 27.17 -22.42
N ARG A 89 8.72 26.37 -22.03
CA ARG A 89 8.85 24.92 -21.87
C ARG A 89 9.58 24.38 -23.09
N LEU A 90 10.43 23.36 -22.87
CA LEU A 90 11.05 22.45 -23.83
C LEU A 90 10.78 22.73 -25.30
N SER A 91 11.83 22.67 -26.13
CA SER A 91 11.72 22.37 -27.54
C SER A 91 10.93 21.07 -27.78
N GLU A 92 9.60 21.13 -27.67
CA GLU A 92 8.68 20.31 -28.45
C GLU A 92 9.12 20.51 -29.89
N SER A 93 9.46 19.43 -30.57
CA SER A 93 9.53 19.43 -32.03
C SER A 93 8.33 20.23 -32.53
N ALA A 94 8.55 21.38 -33.17
CA ALA A 94 7.49 22.23 -33.66
C ALA A 94 6.47 21.35 -34.38
N PHE A 95 5.21 21.40 -33.95
CA PHE A 95 4.18 20.56 -34.54
C PHE A 95 4.10 20.88 -36.03
N CYS A 96 4.42 19.91 -36.89
CA CYS A 96 4.36 20.06 -38.33
C CYS A 96 3.16 19.28 -38.87
N LEU A 97 2.21 19.98 -39.50
CA LEU A 97 1.01 19.36 -40.10
C LEU A 97 1.33 18.25 -41.11
N LYS A 98 2.50 18.32 -41.74
CA LYS A 98 3.00 17.33 -42.70
C LYS A 98 3.46 16.02 -42.04
N SER A 99 4.10 16.09 -40.87
CA SER A 99 4.71 14.94 -40.21
C SER A 99 4.02 14.52 -38.92
N CYS A 100 3.02 15.27 -38.45
CA CYS A 100 2.27 15.02 -37.24
C CYS A 100 0.78 14.88 -37.53
N CYS A 101 0.10 14.02 -36.78
CA CYS A 101 -1.34 13.85 -36.90
C CYS A 101 -2.07 15.09 -36.38
N LEU A 102 -2.96 15.64 -37.20
CA LEU A 102 -3.81 16.79 -36.84
C LEU A 102 -4.54 16.64 -35.50
N PHE A 103 -5.05 15.44 -35.20
CA PHE A 103 -5.90 15.17 -34.04
C PHE A 103 -5.09 14.80 -32.80
N CYS A 104 -4.22 13.79 -32.88
CA CYS A 104 -3.49 13.32 -31.68
C CYS A 104 -2.15 14.02 -31.46
N GLY A 105 -1.55 14.65 -32.46
CA GLY A 105 -0.22 15.26 -32.35
C GLY A 105 0.94 14.29 -32.56
N ASP A 106 0.68 12.98 -32.60
CA ASP A 106 1.72 11.96 -32.78
C ASP A 106 2.41 12.08 -34.16
N GLN A 107 3.69 11.76 -34.21
CA GLN A 107 4.47 11.71 -35.45
C GLN A 107 3.98 10.58 -36.37
N LEU A 108 3.78 10.90 -37.65
CA LEU A 108 3.31 10.01 -38.69
C LEU A 108 4.50 9.39 -39.41
N ASN A 109 4.87 8.17 -39.00
CA ASN A 109 5.92 7.38 -39.66
C ASN A 109 5.29 6.20 -40.40
N GLU A 110 5.10 6.35 -41.71
CA GLU A 110 4.53 5.30 -42.58
C GLU A 110 5.33 4.00 -42.54
N GLU A 111 6.66 4.09 -42.50
CA GLU A 111 7.56 2.94 -42.41
C GLU A 111 7.38 2.18 -41.11
N TYR A 112 7.14 2.90 -40.01
CA TYR A 112 6.90 2.30 -38.71
C TYR A 112 5.55 1.58 -38.67
N GLU A 113 4.49 2.19 -39.23
CA GLU A 113 3.17 1.58 -39.32
C GLU A 113 3.14 0.35 -40.23
N LYS A 114 3.96 0.30 -41.29
CA LYS A 114 4.13 -0.90 -42.13
C LYS A 114 4.76 -2.07 -41.36
N LYS A 115 5.67 -1.82 -40.42
CA LYS A 115 6.29 -2.84 -39.57
C LYS A 115 5.35 -3.40 -38.50
N ARG A 116 4.25 -2.70 -38.18
CA ARG A 116 3.28 -3.17 -37.19
C ARG A 116 2.40 -4.28 -37.75
N ALA A 117 1.98 -5.18 -36.85
CA ALA A 117 1.01 -6.22 -37.15
C ALA A 117 -0.29 -5.61 -37.71
N LYS A 118 -0.90 -6.25 -38.71
CA LYS A 118 -2.07 -5.75 -39.45
C LYS A 118 -3.22 -5.28 -38.54
N LYS A 119 -3.42 -5.95 -37.40
CA LYS A 119 -4.44 -5.61 -36.39
C LYS A 119 -4.23 -4.29 -35.64
N TYR A 120 -3.00 -3.77 -35.56
CA TYR A 120 -2.66 -2.55 -34.83
C TYR A 120 -2.19 -1.40 -35.75
N ARG A 121 -2.18 -1.64 -37.07
CA ARG A 121 -1.74 -0.67 -38.05
C ARG A 121 -2.78 0.43 -38.20
N ARG A 122 -2.38 1.68 -37.94
CA ARG A 122 -3.24 2.86 -38.15
C ARG A 122 -3.15 3.30 -39.61
N ARG A 123 -4.29 3.57 -40.24
CA ARG A 123 -4.34 4.13 -41.60
C ARG A 123 -4.04 5.63 -41.54
N ILE A 124 -3.04 6.09 -42.29
CA ILE A 124 -2.69 7.51 -42.42
C ILE A 124 -3.36 8.05 -43.69
N CYS A 125 -4.05 9.18 -43.57
CA CYS A 125 -4.75 9.87 -44.64
C CYS A 125 -4.19 11.29 -44.81
N LYS A 126 -4.25 11.82 -46.03
CA LYS A 126 -3.92 13.22 -46.36
C LYS A 126 -5.22 14.00 -46.57
N VAL A 127 -5.25 15.26 -46.14
CA VAL A 127 -6.37 16.16 -46.44
C VAL A 127 -6.35 16.50 -47.93
N SER A 128 -7.47 16.26 -48.61
CA SER A 128 -7.62 16.50 -50.05
C SER A 128 -8.65 17.56 -50.39
N THR A 129 -9.59 17.86 -49.48
CA THR A 129 -10.69 18.79 -49.72
C THR A 129 -10.56 20.07 -48.91
N LEU A 130 -10.81 21.22 -49.54
CA LEU A 130 -10.80 22.53 -48.87
C LEU A 130 -11.92 22.65 -47.82
N THR A 131 -13.06 21.97 -48.04
CA THR A 131 -14.19 21.89 -47.11
C THR A 131 -13.89 21.10 -45.83
N PHE A 132 -12.78 20.35 -45.79
CA PHE A 132 -12.38 19.57 -44.62
C PHE A 132 -12.18 20.46 -43.38
N LYS A 133 -11.58 21.63 -43.57
CA LYS A 133 -11.34 22.60 -42.49
C LYS A 133 -12.65 23.04 -41.84
N GLU A 134 -13.63 23.42 -42.64
CA GLU A 134 -14.95 23.85 -42.16
C GLU A 134 -15.70 22.73 -41.44
N SER A 135 -15.62 21.50 -41.97
CA SER A 135 -16.24 20.33 -41.34
C SER A 135 -15.65 20.06 -39.96
N VAL A 136 -14.31 20.07 -39.83
CA VAL A 136 -13.63 19.87 -38.55
C VAL A 136 -13.93 21.00 -37.57
N LEU A 137 -14.00 22.26 -38.03
CA LEU A 137 -14.36 23.40 -37.18
C LEU A 137 -15.79 23.31 -36.66
N LYS A 138 -16.76 22.91 -37.49
CA LYS A 138 -18.16 22.69 -37.07
C LYS A 138 -18.26 21.63 -35.97
N VAL A 139 -17.53 20.51 -36.12
CA VAL A 139 -17.49 19.44 -35.12
C VAL A 139 -16.75 19.87 -33.85
N ALA A 140 -15.68 20.67 -33.98
CA ALA A 140 -14.97 21.20 -32.82
C ALA A 140 -15.85 22.15 -31.99
N GLN A 141 -16.62 23.02 -32.66
CA GLN A 141 -17.56 23.94 -32.01
C GLN A 141 -18.67 23.21 -31.26
N SER A 142 -19.26 22.17 -31.86
CA SER A 142 -20.34 21.40 -31.22
C SER A 142 -19.86 20.59 -30.01
N ARG A 143 -18.59 20.16 -29.99
CA ARG A 143 -18.01 19.35 -28.91
C ARG A 143 -17.44 20.17 -27.75
N SER A 144 -16.77 21.29 -28.03
CA SER A 144 -16.14 22.16 -27.02
C SER A 144 -15.19 21.47 -25.99
N ASP A 145 -14.71 20.26 -26.31
CA ASP A 145 -13.76 19.47 -25.50
C ASP A 145 -12.32 20.02 -25.59
N ASP A 146 -11.43 19.60 -24.69
CA ASP A 146 -10.00 19.98 -24.76
C ASP A 146 -9.32 19.48 -26.05
N THR A 147 -9.74 18.33 -26.56
CA THR A 147 -9.29 17.82 -27.87
C THR A 147 -9.74 18.74 -29.01
N ALA A 148 -10.96 19.27 -28.94
CA ALA A 148 -11.48 20.23 -29.90
C ALA A 148 -10.70 21.54 -29.86
N LYS A 149 -10.38 22.07 -28.67
CA LYS A 149 -9.55 23.28 -28.51
C LYS A 149 -8.16 23.13 -29.12
N ILE A 150 -7.52 21.98 -28.89
CA ILE A 150 -6.20 21.66 -29.45
C ILE A 150 -6.24 21.60 -30.99
N VAL A 151 -7.26 20.94 -31.54
CA VAL A 151 -7.42 20.82 -33.01
C VAL A 151 -7.70 22.20 -33.63
N VAL A 152 -8.55 23.03 -33.01
CA VAL A 152 -8.80 24.40 -33.46
C VAL A 152 -7.51 25.23 -33.43
N ALA A 153 -6.72 25.14 -32.37
CA ALA A 153 -5.44 25.84 -32.28
C ALA A 153 -4.47 25.41 -33.40
N ARG A 154 -4.42 24.12 -33.75
CA ARG A 154 -3.56 23.60 -34.83
C ARG A 154 -4.00 24.03 -36.23
N ILE A 155 -5.30 24.13 -36.46
CA ILE A 155 -5.89 24.55 -37.74
C ILE A 155 -5.89 26.07 -37.90
N GLY A 156 -5.98 26.81 -36.79
CA GLY A 156 -6.15 28.26 -36.79
C GLY A 156 -5.02 29.04 -37.45
N PHE A 157 -3.80 28.52 -37.42
CA PHE A 157 -2.62 29.15 -38.01
C PHE A 157 -2.49 28.95 -39.53
N GLU A 158 -3.22 27.99 -40.10
CA GLU A 158 -3.01 27.55 -41.48
C GLU A 158 -4.25 27.81 -42.32
N HIS A 159 -4.11 28.65 -43.35
CA HIS A 159 -5.23 29.06 -44.20
C HIS A 159 -5.74 27.89 -45.04
N ASP A 160 -4.83 27.12 -45.66
CA ASP A 160 -5.13 25.98 -46.51
C ASP A 160 -4.44 24.69 -46.02
N LEU A 161 -5.23 23.76 -45.50
CA LEU A 161 -4.76 22.47 -45.00
C LEU A 161 -4.27 21.53 -46.11
N VAL A 162 -4.75 21.72 -47.34
CA VAL A 162 -4.33 20.94 -48.52
C VAL A 162 -2.93 21.38 -48.95
N ALA A 163 -2.70 22.70 -49.00
CA ALA A 163 -1.38 23.27 -49.28
C ALA A 163 -0.36 22.93 -48.19
N ALA A 164 -0.76 22.93 -46.92
CA ALA A 164 0.08 22.51 -45.79
C ALA A 164 0.36 20.98 -45.75
N GLU A 165 -0.13 20.22 -46.74
CA GLU A 165 -0.02 18.77 -46.84
C GLU A 165 -0.46 18.02 -45.57
N THR A 166 -1.52 18.51 -44.93
CA THR A 166 -1.93 18.03 -43.61
C THR A 166 -2.26 16.53 -43.64
N ARG A 167 -1.75 15.80 -42.64
CA ARG A 167 -1.99 14.37 -42.49
C ARG A 167 -2.64 14.02 -41.16
N TYR A 168 -3.34 12.89 -41.13
CA TYR A 168 -4.02 12.41 -39.92
C TYR A 168 -4.20 10.89 -39.91
N HIS A 169 -4.39 10.30 -38.72
CA HIS A 169 -4.84 8.92 -38.60
C HIS A 169 -6.36 8.84 -38.84
N ASN A 170 -6.79 7.92 -39.70
CA ASN A 170 -8.21 7.71 -40.00
C ASN A 170 -9.02 7.40 -38.74
N ASP A 171 -8.47 6.60 -37.83
CA ASP A 171 -9.12 6.25 -36.56
C ASP A 171 -9.29 7.47 -35.66
N CYS A 172 -8.32 8.40 -35.67
CA CYS A 172 -8.43 9.64 -34.91
C CYS A 172 -9.52 10.54 -35.48
N TYR A 173 -9.65 10.62 -36.81
CA TYR A 173 -10.73 11.37 -37.46
C TYR A 173 -12.10 10.77 -37.12
N ILE A 174 -12.27 9.45 -37.26
CA ILE A 174 -13.51 8.77 -36.89
C ILE A 174 -13.85 9.00 -35.41
N SER A 175 -12.86 8.89 -34.53
CA SER A 175 -13.04 9.14 -33.10
C SER A 175 -13.43 10.59 -32.81
N PHE A 176 -12.91 11.55 -33.59
CA PHE A 176 -13.24 12.97 -33.46
C PHE A 176 -14.65 13.30 -33.96
N LEU A 177 -15.16 12.56 -34.94
CA LEU A 177 -16.54 12.71 -35.43
C LEU A 177 -17.59 12.08 -34.50
N LYS A 178 -17.23 11.04 -33.73
CA LYS A 178 -18.17 10.38 -32.82
C LYS A 178 -18.63 11.34 -31.72
N PRO A 179 -19.94 11.51 -31.46
CA PRO A 179 -20.41 12.38 -30.38
C PRO A 179 -19.72 12.02 -29.07
N THR A 180 -19.26 13.03 -28.33
CA THR A 180 -18.77 12.82 -26.97
C THR A 180 -19.99 12.40 -26.16
N ASN A 181 -20.17 11.11 -25.94
CA ASN A 181 -21.03 10.65 -24.87
C ASN A 181 -20.36 11.18 -23.59
N GLY A 182 -20.80 12.33 -23.09
CA GLY A 182 -20.34 12.95 -21.84
C GLY A 182 -20.59 12.10 -20.60
N GLY A 183 -20.83 10.81 -20.77
CA GLY A 183 -20.79 9.82 -19.72
C GLY A 183 -19.39 9.78 -19.14
N LYS A 184 -19.30 10.04 -17.83
CA LYS A 184 -18.14 9.72 -17.02
C LYS A 184 -17.61 8.35 -17.46
N VAL A 185 -16.33 8.25 -17.79
CA VAL A 185 -15.70 6.97 -18.13
C VAL A 185 -15.84 6.04 -16.92
N GLY A 186 -16.78 5.09 -17.03
CA GLY A 186 -17.19 4.17 -15.98
C GLY A 186 -18.56 3.55 -16.32
N ARG A 187 -18.81 2.33 -15.84
CA ARG A 187 -20.16 1.74 -15.87
C ARG A 187 -21.09 2.72 -15.15
N PRO A 188 -22.30 3.03 -15.68
CA PRO A 188 -23.28 3.79 -14.92
C PRO A 188 -23.39 3.18 -13.53
N LEU A 189 -23.26 4.03 -12.50
CA LEU A 189 -23.40 3.60 -11.12
C LEU A 189 -24.85 3.16 -10.98
N ASP A 190 -25.07 1.86 -11.11
CA ASP A 190 -26.40 1.26 -11.16
C ASP A 190 -27.16 1.67 -9.91
N GLU A 191 -28.14 2.58 -10.07
CA GLU A 191 -28.92 3.15 -8.97
C GLU A 191 -29.61 2.04 -8.18
N ALA A 192 -29.99 0.96 -8.86
CA ALA A 192 -30.53 -0.25 -8.25
C ALA A 192 -29.52 -0.93 -7.29
N LEU A 193 -28.22 -0.88 -7.61
CA LEU A 193 -27.16 -1.43 -6.80
C LEU A 193 -26.92 -0.56 -5.56
N ASN A 194 -26.97 0.77 -5.70
CA ASN A 194 -26.88 1.66 -4.54
C ASN A 194 -28.08 1.46 -3.60
N LEU A 195 -29.29 1.44 -4.14
CA LEU A 195 -30.52 1.22 -3.36
C LEU A 195 -30.48 -0.12 -2.60
N ALA A 196 -29.96 -1.16 -3.24
CA ALA A 196 -29.80 -2.46 -2.60
C ALA A 196 -28.71 -2.44 -1.51
N MET A 197 -27.59 -1.75 -1.73
CA MET A 197 -26.57 -1.58 -0.70
C MET A 197 -27.06 -0.75 0.50
N GLU A 198 -27.86 0.29 0.26
CA GLU A 198 -28.49 1.07 1.33
C GLU A 198 -29.39 0.20 2.20
N LYS A 199 -30.20 -0.68 1.60
CA LYS A 199 -31.01 -1.66 2.34
C LYS A 199 -30.16 -2.58 3.22
N ILE A 200 -28.99 -3.00 2.74
CA ILE A 200 -28.04 -3.82 3.53
C ILE A 200 -27.52 -3.02 4.72
N PHE A 201 -27.11 -1.75 4.52
CA PHE A 201 -26.62 -0.91 5.60
C PHE A 201 -27.71 -0.62 6.63
N THR A 202 -28.93 -0.29 6.19
CA THR A 202 -30.09 -0.10 7.07
C THR A 202 -30.44 -1.37 7.84
N TYR A 203 -30.33 -2.55 7.22
CA TYR A 203 -30.56 -3.81 7.92
C TYR A 203 -29.51 -4.06 9.02
N ILE A 204 -28.24 -3.82 8.71
CA ILE A 204 -27.14 -3.95 9.67
C ILE A 204 -27.31 -2.97 10.83
N GLU A 205 -27.63 -1.71 10.55
CA GLU A 205 -27.76 -0.66 11.58
C GLU A 205 -28.97 -0.84 12.50
N ASN A 206 -30.04 -1.48 12.01
CA ASN A 206 -31.23 -1.78 12.81
C ASN A 206 -31.20 -3.17 13.47
N SER A 207 -30.15 -3.96 13.20
CA SER A 207 -29.97 -5.27 13.81
C SER A 207 -29.24 -5.13 15.14
N ASN A 208 -29.65 -5.92 16.14
CA ASN A 208 -28.92 -6.06 17.40
C ASN A 208 -27.76 -7.07 17.30
N ASP A 209 -27.65 -7.79 16.18
CA ASP A 209 -26.59 -8.75 15.93
C ASP A 209 -25.40 -8.07 15.24
N ASP A 210 -24.17 -8.37 15.68
CA ASP A 210 -22.95 -7.89 15.02
C ASP A 210 -22.35 -8.88 14.02
N GLN A 211 -22.97 -10.05 13.88
CA GLN A 211 -22.49 -11.14 13.02
C GLN A 211 -23.54 -11.48 11.99
N PHE A 212 -23.13 -11.41 10.72
CA PHE A 212 -23.99 -11.67 9.58
C PHE A 212 -23.32 -12.65 8.62
N THR A 213 -24.11 -13.53 8.02
CA THR A 213 -23.65 -14.31 6.88
C THR A 213 -23.81 -13.53 5.58
N LEU A 214 -22.93 -13.80 4.62
CA LEU A 214 -23.02 -13.17 3.30
C LEU A 214 -24.34 -13.53 2.57
N GLU A 215 -24.93 -14.68 2.90
CA GLU A 215 -26.22 -15.14 2.37
C GLU A 215 -27.40 -14.36 2.97
N GLU A 216 -27.38 -14.09 4.28
CA GLU A 216 -28.36 -13.19 4.93
C GLU A 216 -28.38 -11.82 4.27
N LEU A 217 -27.21 -11.19 4.10
CA LEU A 217 -27.12 -9.86 3.49
C LEU A 217 -27.60 -9.86 2.03
N LYS A 218 -27.43 -10.97 1.30
CA LYS A 218 -27.99 -11.12 -0.05
C LYS A 218 -29.50 -11.26 -0.03
N ASN A 219 -30.04 -12.01 0.92
CA ASN A 219 -31.48 -12.26 1.04
C ASN A 219 -32.26 -10.98 1.40
N VAL A 220 -31.65 -10.03 2.11
CA VAL A 220 -32.25 -8.71 2.41
C VAL A 220 -32.67 -7.99 1.13
N CYS A 221 -31.90 -8.11 0.04
CA CYS A 221 -32.19 -7.38 -1.17
C CYS A 221 -33.20 -8.05 -2.11
N LYS A 222 -33.58 -9.32 -1.88
CA LYS A 222 -34.52 -10.21 -2.63
C LYS A 222 -34.44 -10.25 -4.18
N ASN A 223 -33.83 -9.26 -4.84
CA ASN A 223 -34.01 -8.97 -6.27
C ASN A 223 -32.74 -8.49 -6.98
N SER A 224 -31.57 -8.59 -6.35
CA SER A 224 -30.40 -7.91 -6.88
C SER A 224 -29.31 -8.91 -7.22
N ASN A 225 -28.92 -8.92 -8.48
CA ASN A 225 -27.79 -9.64 -9.08
C ASN A 225 -26.45 -9.08 -8.55
N ILE A 226 -26.34 -8.94 -7.23
CA ILE A 226 -25.20 -8.34 -6.54
C ILE A 226 -24.17 -9.41 -6.32
N ASP A 227 -23.02 -9.18 -6.91
CA ASP A 227 -21.87 -10.02 -6.70
C ASP A 227 -21.39 -9.94 -5.24
N ASN A 228 -21.03 -11.09 -4.67
CA ASN A 228 -20.42 -11.23 -3.35
C ASN A 228 -19.24 -10.26 -3.17
N ARG A 229 -18.45 -10.09 -4.24
CA ARG A 229 -17.31 -9.18 -4.26
C ARG A 229 -17.73 -7.72 -4.06
N THR A 230 -18.87 -7.33 -4.60
CA THR A 230 -19.41 -5.96 -4.50
C THR A 230 -19.85 -5.66 -3.08
N ILE A 231 -20.56 -6.59 -2.43
CA ILE A 231 -20.99 -6.46 -1.03
C ILE A 231 -19.76 -6.29 -0.12
N LYS A 232 -18.79 -7.21 -0.23
CA LYS A 232 -17.53 -7.15 0.55
C LYS A 232 -16.78 -5.83 0.35
N ARG A 233 -16.66 -5.37 -0.90
CA ARG A 233 -15.99 -4.11 -1.22
C ARG A 233 -16.72 -2.91 -0.62
N ARG A 234 -18.05 -2.86 -0.73
CA ARG A 234 -18.86 -1.74 -0.23
C ARG A 234 -18.89 -1.70 1.30
N LEU A 235 -18.96 -2.86 1.97
CA LEU A 235 -18.86 -2.94 3.43
C LEU A 235 -17.51 -2.41 3.92
N LYS A 236 -16.40 -2.81 3.29
CA LYS A 236 -15.07 -2.26 3.61
C LYS A 236 -14.96 -0.75 3.35
N LEU A 237 -15.65 -0.23 2.33
CA LEU A 237 -15.66 1.20 2.05
C LEU A 237 -16.48 2.00 3.08
N ASN A 238 -17.60 1.45 3.56
CA ASN A 238 -18.48 2.15 4.50
C ASN A 238 -17.98 2.09 5.95
N TYR A 239 -17.57 0.90 6.40
CA TYR A 239 -17.20 0.66 7.80
C TYR A 239 -15.67 0.57 8.03
N GLY A 240 -14.86 0.52 6.97
CA GLY A 240 -13.40 0.51 7.08
C GLY A 240 -12.87 -0.63 7.94
N ASP A 241 -12.11 -0.26 8.97
CA ASP A 241 -11.48 -1.18 9.92
C ASP A 241 -12.45 -1.78 10.94
N LYS A 242 -13.71 -1.32 10.96
CA LYS A 242 -14.75 -1.83 11.86
C LYS A 242 -15.42 -3.10 11.34
N VAL A 243 -15.02 -3.63 10.19
CA VAL A 243 -15.60 -4.86 9.62
C VAL A 243 -14.53 -5.92 9.43
N ILE A 244 -14.73 -7.08 10.06
CA ILE A 244 -13.93 -8.29 9.85
C ILE A 244 -14.72 -9.23 8.94
N ILE A 245 -14.12 -9.61 7.83
CA ILE A 245 -14.69 -10.59 6.90
C ILE A 245 -13.85 -11.87 6.99
N THR A 246 -14.47 -12.96 7.46
CA THR A 246 -13.82 -14.27 7.61
C THR A 246 -14.31 -15.22 6.54
N GLU A 247 -13.39 -15.66 5.68
CA GLU A 247 -13.66 -16.62 4.61
C GLU A 247 -13.02 -17.96 4.99
N LYS A 248 -13.82 -19.03 5.06
CA LYS A 248 -13.33 -20.40 5.23
C LYS A 248 -13.75 -21.23 4.02
N PRO A 249 -12.84 -21.98 3.39
CA PRO A 249 -13.20 -22.85 2.28
C PRO A 249 -14.24 -23.89 2.74
N GLY A 250 -15.37 -23.97 2.03
CA GLY A 250 -16.48 -24.89 2.35
C GLY A 250 -17.46 -24.42 3.42
N LYS A 251 -17.35 -23.19 3.96
CA LYS A 251 -18.34 -22.59 4.88
C LYS A 251 -18.78 -21.21 4.40
N SER A 252 -19.97 -20.76 4.80
CA SER A 252 -20.48 -19.42 4.48
C SER A 252 -19.54 -18.33 5.01
N THR A 253 -19.36 -17.27 4.23
CA THR A 253 -18.52 -16.13 4.64
C THR A 253 -19.21 -15.38 5.77
N LEU A 254 -18.50 -15.22 6.90
CA LEU A 254 -18.98 -14.50 8.07
C LEU A 254 -18.47 -13.05 8.03
N ILE A 255 -19.37 -12.10 8.29
CA ILE A 255 -19.11 -10.67 8.35
C ILE A 255 -19.40 -10.24 9.79
N CYS A 256 -18.39 -9.72 10.48
CA CYS A 256 -18.52 -9.25 11.86
C CYS A 256 -18.21 -7.76 11.94
N LEU A 257 -19.10 -6.98 12.55
CA LEU A 257 -18.85 -5.58 12.90
C LEU A 257 -18.19 -5.48 14.27
N ILE A 258 -17.26 -4.55 14.42
CA ILE A 258 -16.43 -4.38 15.63
C ILE A 258 -16.97 -3.26 16.53
N ASP A 259 -18.20 -2.81 16.35
CA ASP A 259 -18.75 -1.78 17.22
C ASP A 259 -19.06 -2.35 18.63
N ASN A 260 -18.45 -1.72 19.64
CA ASN A 260 -18.60 -1.82 21.11
C ASN A 260 -18.61 -3.19 21.85
N HIS A 261 -18.60 -4.35 21.20
CA HIS A 261 -18.53 -5.63 21.92
C HIS A 261 -17.13 -6.00 22.41
N ARG A 262 -16.09 -5.25 22.06
CA ARG A 262 -14.81 -5.35 22.76
C ARG A 262 -14.96 -4.96 24.22
N ASP A 263 -15.79 -3.97 24.53
CA ASP A 263 -16.04 -3.60 25.92
C ASP A 263 -16.89 -4.66 26.60
N THR A 264 -17.95 -5.19 25.99
CA THR A 264 -18.77 -6.25 26.61
C THR A 264 -18.01 -7.58 26.79
N LEU A 265 -17.18 -7.98 25.84
CA LEU A 265 -16.34 -9.19 25.95
C LEU A 265 -15.14 -8.97 26.88
N ASN A 266 -14.50 -7.80 26.87
CA ASN A 266 -13.43 -7.49 27.82
C ASN A 266 -13.98 -7.29 29.23
N GLN A 267 -15.18 -6.72 29.39
CA GLN A 267 -15.85 -6.49 30.66
C GLN A 267 -16.36 -7.80 31.23
N SER A 268 -17.01 -8.66 30.44
CA SER A 268 -17.38 -10.02 30.88
C SER A 268 -16.16 -10.91 31.14
N ARG A 269 -15.05 -10.75 30.41
CA ARG A 269 -13.78 -11.44 30.71
C ARG A 269 -13.10 -10.89 31.96
N SER A 270 -13.19 -9.57 32.20
CA SER A 270 -12.67 -8.91 33.40
C SER A 270 -13.51 -9.23 34.64
N GLU A 271 -14.83 -9.34 34.50
CA GLU A 271 -15.77 -9.74 35.55
C GLU A 271 -15.63 -11.22 35.88
N LYS A 272 -15.49 -12.10 34.87
CA LYS A 272 -15.12 -13.52 35.08
C LYS A 272 -13.75 -13.69 35.71
N GLN A 273 -12.78 -12.82 35.41
CA GLN A 273 -11.47 -12.85 36.10
C GLN A 273 -11.56 -12.36 37.55
N LYS A 274 -12.42 -11.39 37.86
CA LYS A 274 -12.66 -10.94 39.24
C LYS A 274 -13.43 -11.96 40.08
N SER A 275 -14.42 -12.64 39.50
CA SER A 275 -15.13 -13.74 40.17
C SER A 275 -14.22 -14.96 40.36
N ASN A 276 -13.48 -15.35 39.32
CA ASN A 276 -12.55 -16.49 39.37
C ASN A 276 -11.38 -16.23 40.34
N GLY A 277 -10.95 -14.99 40.56
CA GLY A 277 -9.87 -14.69 41.52
C GLY A 277 -10.27 -14.88 43.00
N GLN A 278 -11.54 -14.65 43.36
CA GLN A 278 -12.03 -14.97 44.71
C GLN A 278 -12.34 -16.47 44.84
N GLU A 279 -12.93 -17.08 43.81
CA GLU A 279 -13.27 -18.50 43.80
C GLU A 279 -12.02 -19.41 43.77
N GLU A 280 -10.97 -19.05 43.02
CA GLU A 280 -9.66 -19.71 43.06
C GLU A 280 -8.96 -19.51 44.41
N ARG A 281 -9.10 -18.34 45.04
CA ARG A 281 -8.58 -18.13 46.41
C ARG A 281 -9.27 -19.02 47.42
N PHE A 282 -10.60 -19.18 47.34
CA PHE A 282 -11.34 -20.08 48.21
C PHE A 282 -10.99 -21.54 47.93
N LYS A 283 -10.83 -21.96 46.67
CA LYS A 283 -10.33 -23.31 46.35
C LYS A 283 -8.93 -23.59 46.89
N ILE A 284 -7.99 -22.65 46.76
CA ILE A 284 -6.65 -22.80 47.35
C ILE A 284 -6.72 -22.91 48.88
N LEU A 285 -7.64 -22.17 49.51
CA LEU A 285 -7.85 -22.26 50.96
C LEU A 285 -8.52 -23.58 51.36
N GLU A 286 -9.48 -24.08 50.59
CA GLU A 286 -10.10 -25.40 50.78
C GLU A 286 -9.08 -26.54 50.60
N ASP A 287 -8.19 -26.42 49.61
CA ASP A 287 -7.11 -27.40 49.37
C ASP A 287 -6.02 -27.35 50.47
N ALA A 288 -5.76 -26.17 51.04
CA ALA A 288 -4.76 -25.99 52.11
C ALA A 288 -5.31 -26.32 53.51
N ALA A 289 -6.62 -26.17 53.73
CA ALA A 289 -7.28 -26.45 55.01
C ALA A 289 -7.02 -27.87 55.56
N PRO A 290 -7.09 -28.95 54.78
CA PRO A 290 -6.80 -30.29 55.30
C PRO A 290 -5.34 -30.45 55.72
N ILE A 291 -4.39 -29.84 55.02
CA ILE A 291 -2.96 -29.87 55.38
C ILE A 291 -2.75 -29.20 56.74
N VAL A 292 -3.32 -28.01 56.94
CA VAL A 292 -3.26 -27.31 58.22
C VAL A 292 -3.99 -28.08 59.32
N GLY A 293 -5.10 -28.74 58.99
CA GLY A 293 -5.85 -29.59 59.91
C GLY A 293 -5.06 -30.81 60.38
N GLU A 294 -4.42 -31.54 59.46
CA GLU A 294 -3.53 -32.66 59.76
C GLU A 294 -2.34 -32.22 60.61
N ASP A 295 -1.72 -31.09 60.25
CA ASP A 295 -0.62 -30.50 61.01
C ASP A 295 -1.03 -30.18 62.45
N ILE A 296 -2.19 -29.53 62.67
CA ILE A 296 -2.70 -29.23 64.02
C ILE A 296 -3.00 -30.52 64.79
N GLN A 297 -3.57 -31.53 64.16
CA GLN A 297 -3.89 -32.82 64.80
C GLN A 297 -2.64 -33.64 65.12
N SER A 298 -1.56 -33.46 64.35
CA SER A 298 -0.28 -34.12 64.59
C SER A 298 0.49 -33.55 65.80
N VAL A 299 0.07 -32.39 66.31
CA VAL A 299 0.68 -31.80 67.50
C VAL A 299 0.30 -32.63 68.73
N ILE A 300 1.27 -33.35 69.27
CA ILE A 300 1.13 -34.10 70.52
C ILE A 300 1.09 -33.09 71.67
N ILE A 301 -0.12 -32.74 72.12
CA ILE A 301 -0.31 -31.92 73.32
C ILE A 301 -0.22 -32.84 74.54
N ASN A 302 0.82 -32.65 75.36
CA ASN A 302 0.96 -33.39 76.60
C ASN A 302 0.00 -32.82 77.67
N ASN A 303 -1.15 -33.47 77.85
CA ASN A 303 -2.18 -33.06 78.82
C ASN A 303 -1.82 -33.34 80.30
N SER A 304 -0.63 -33.86 80.60
CA SER A 304 -0.23 -34.18 81.98
C SER A 304 0.17 -32.97 82.82
N HIS A 305 0.53 -31.84 82.20
CA HIS A 305 0.92 -30.61 82.89
C HIS A 305 0.39 -29.38 82.15
N TYR A 306 -0.51 -28.63 82.80
CA TYR A 306 -0.99 -27.34 82.27
C TYR A 306 0.06 -26.25 82.52
N THR A 307 0.53 -25.61 81.46
CA THR A 307 1.55 -24.55 81.55
C THR A 307 0.96 -23.31 82.23
N PRO A 308 1.59 -22.77 83.29
CA PRO A 308 1.11 -21.56 83.97
C PRO A 308 1.04 -20.35 83.03
N PRO A 309 0.07 -19.43 83.20
CA PRO A 309 -0.18 -18.31 82.28
C PRO A 309 1.03 -17.43 81.93
N GLY A 310 1.97 -17.29 82.87
CA GLY A 310 3.19 -16.49 82.68
C GLY A 310 4.27 -17.15 81.81
N ARG A 311 4.16 -18.45 81.49
CA ARG A 311 5.18 -19.21 80.74
C ARG A 311 4.67 -19.77 79.40
N ILE A 312 3.45 -19.43 79.00
CA ILE A 312 2.81 -19.93 77.76
C ILE A 312 3.63 -19.60 76.51
N PHE A 313 4.32 -18.44 76.51
CA PHE A 313 5.05 -17.93 75.35
C PHE A 313 6.55 -18.23 75.37
N GLU A 314 7.07 -18.92 76.38
CA GLU A 314 8.51 -19.18 76.52
C GLU A 314 9.02 -20.28 75.55
N ASN A 315 8.12 -21.08 74.95
CA ASN A 315 8.49 -22.23 74.11
C ASN A 315 7.75 -22.27 72.76
N ILE A 316 7.44 -21.10 72.18
CA ILE A 316 6.74 -21.00 70.89
C ILE A 316 7.56 -21.63 69.75
N ASN A 317 8.89 -21.56 69.83
CA ASN A 317 9.79 -22.05 68.76
C ASN A 317 9.93 -23.58 68.71
N GLY A 318 9.50 -24.32 69.74
CA GLY A 318 9.65 -25.78 69.79
C GLY A 318 8.61 -26.56 68.99
N HIS A 319 7.50 -25.90 68.61
CA HIS A 319 6.35 -26.54 67.94
C HIS A 319 5.82 -25.71 66.76
N ILE A 320 6.70 -24.95 66.08
CA ILE A 320 6.27 -24.25 64.86
C ILE A 320 6.26 -25.27 63.71
N LEU A 321 5.06 -25.57 63.22
CA LEU A 321 4.84 -26.47 62.09
C LEU A 321 5.55 -25.93 60.84
N GLU A 322 6.26 -26.79 60.10
CA GLU A 322 7.07 -26.39 58.94
C GLU A 322 6.24 -25.65 57.86
N SER A 323 4.96 -26.01 57.72
CA SER A 323 4.00 -25.34 56.84
C SER A 323 3.76 -23.87 57.21
N GLN A 324 3.75 -23.54 58.51
CA GLN A 324 3.60 -22.18 59.03
C GLN A 324 4.88 -21.36 58.82
N VAL A 325 6.05 -21.98 59.03
CA VAL A 325 7.35 -21.35 58.71
C VAL A 325 7.44 -21.02 57.23
N TYR A 326 7.07 -21.97 56.36
CA TYR A 326 7.04 -21.75 54.92
C TYR A 326 6.11 -20.61 54.49
N PHE A 327 4.92 -20.52 55.09
CA PHE A 327 3.96 -19.45 54.79
C PHE A 327 4.48 -18.07 55.20
N ILE A 328 5.12 -17.96 56.38
CA ILE A 328 5.70 -16.72 56.90
C ILE A 328 6.88 -16.28 56.04
N ILE A 329 7.82 -17.18 55.74
CA ILE A 329 9.00 -16.90 54.90
C ILE A 329 8.59 -16.38 53.52
N LYS A 330 7.59 -17.01 52.90
CA LYS A 330 7.10 -16.61 51.57
C LYS A 330 6.43 -15.22 51.60
N LYS A 331 5.79 -14.83 52.71
CA LYS A 331 5.22 -13.49 52.89
C LYS A 331 6.29 -12.42 53.11
N THR A 332 7.34 -12.72 53.87
CA THR A 332 8.43 -11.76 54.13
C THR A 332 9.30 -11.50 52.90
N ILE A 333 9.52 -12.51 52.05
CA ILE A 333 10.31 -12.36 50.81
C ILE A 333 9.54 -11.55 49.76
N ASN A 334 8.21 -11.72 49.65
CA ASN A 334 7.38 -10.97 48.70
C ASN A 334 7.02 -9.55 49.16
N GLY A 335 7.34 -9.16 50.40
CA GLY A 335 7.14 -7.81 50.92
C GLY A 335 8.35 -6.88 50.78
N SER A 336 9.43 -7.35 50.14
CA SER A 336 10.72 -6.63 50.03
C SER A 336 11.11 -6.32 48.57
N ILE A 337 10.13 -6.07 47.69
CA ILE A 337 10.34 -5.51 46.34
C ILE A 337 9.41 -4.31 46.16
#